data_AF-A0A0F4Q3K5-F1
#
_entry.id   AF-A0A0F4Q3K5-F1
#
_cell.length_a   1.000
_cell.length_b   1.000
_cell.length_c   1.000
_cell.angle_alpha   90.00
_cell.angle_beta   90.00
_cell.angle_gamma   90.00
#
_symmetry.space_group_name_H-M   'P 1'
#
loop_
_entity.id
_entity.type
_entity.pdbx_description
1 polymer ?
#
loop_
_entity_poly.entity_id
_entity_poly.type
_entity_poly.pdbx_seq_one_letter_code
_entity_poly.pdbx_strand_id
1 'polypeptide(L)'
;MKLVKSLSTVACVIGLSLASTSSVLAASSTSVVGTWRNHVNWNCNTAGSTPITAALFTINADGTWSYPYGGGNWWQEEGLVIISFDSYPTLQYVGNVTKDAVVGIQGYSDNPGSRGCFYLLREQAGKASDVKHYVDGKDAVTNR
;
A
#
# COMPACT_ATOMS: atom_id res chain seq x y z
N MET A 1 7.12 48.79 63.55
CA MET A 1 8.60 48.76 63.47
C MET A 1 9.00 47.59 62.58
N LYS A 2 9.86 47.88 61.59
CA LYS A 2 10.40 46.94 60.60
C LYS A 2 11.39 45.95 61.26
N LEU A 3 11.43 44.70 60.78
CA LEU A 3 12.71 44.06 60.48
C LEU A 3 12.56 43.02 59.37
N VAL A 4 13.31 43.24 58.30
CA VAL A 4 13.44 42.42 57.11
C VAL A 4 14.57 41.41 57.36
N LYS A 5 14.39 40.15 56.99
CA LYS A 5 15.52 39.24 56.69
C LYS A 5 15.30 38.60 55.33
N SER A 6 16.35 38.72 54.53
CA SER A 6 16.51 38.40 53.13
C SER A 6 17.07 36.97 52.94
N LEU A 7 17.09 36.53 51.67
CA LEU A 7 17.70 35.35 51.03
C LEU A 7 16.85 34.07 51.02
N SER A 8 16.76 33.29 49.93
CA SER A 8 17.16 33.40 48.52
C SER A 8 16.71 32.11 47.79
N THR A 9 16.54 32.19 46.46
CA THR A 9 16.60 31.08 45.47
C THR A 9 15.42 30.07 45.50
N VAL A 10 14.79 29.62 44.41
CA VAL A 10 15.21 29.41 43.01
C VAL A 10 14.00 29.63 42.09
N ALA A 11 14.18 30.44 41.05
CA ALA A 11 13.30 30.44 39.89
C ALA A 11 13.58 29.18 39.05
N CYS A 12 12.60 28.31 38.88
CA CYS A 12 12.61 27.32 37.80
C CYS A 12 11.67 27.85 36.70
N VAL A 13 12.19 28.81 35.93
CA VAL A 13 11.70 29.05 34.57
C VAL A 13 12.56 28.14 33.69
N ILE A 14 11.94 27.18 33.02
CA ILE A 14 12.26 26.69 31.67
C ILE A 14 11.33 25.50 31.42
N GLY A 15 10.51 25.59 30.38
CA GLY A 15 9.72 24.47 29.89
C GLY A 15 8.30 24.82 29.46
N LEU A 16 8.08 25.95 28.76
CA LEU A 16 6.89 26.07 27.94
C LEU A 16 7.08 25.10 26.76
N SER A 17 6.63 23.85 26.94
CA SER A 17 6.61 22.87 25.86
C SER A 17 5.68 23.38 24.77
N LEU A 18 6.26 23.69 23.61
CA LEU A 18 5.52 23.92 22.38
C LEU A 18 4.77 22.62 22.06
N ALA A 19 3.47 22.58 22.35
CA ALA A 19 2.61 21.52 21.86
C ALA A 19 2.50 21.72 20.35
N SER A 20 3.43 21.13 19.59
CA SER A 20 3.21 20.87 18.18
C SER A 20 2.08 19.86 18.10
N THR A 21 0.85 20.34 18.00
CA THR A 21 -0.26 19.53 17.49
C THR A 21 0.07 19.22 16.04
N SER A 22 0.88 18.18 15.83
CA SER A 22 0.93 17.49 14.57
C SER A 22 -0.48 16.95 14.36
N SER A 23 -1.28 17.67 13.59
CA SER A 23 -2.47 17.09 12.99
C SER A 23 -1.95 15.99 12.08
N VAL A 24 -1.84 14.78 12.61
CA VAL A 24 -1.70 13.59 11.78
C VAL A 24 -3.00 13.59 10.99
N LEU A 25 -2.94 14.08 9.75
CA LEU A 25 -3.92 13.73 8.75
C LEU A 25 -3.88 12.21 8.71
N ALA A 26 -4.79 11.56 9.43
CA ALA A 26 -5.06 10.16 9.26
C ALA A 26 -5.43 10.02 7.79
N ALA A 27 -4.47 9.66 6.96
CA ALA A 27 -4.74 9.18 5.63
C ALA A 27 -5.73 8.05 5.86
N SER A 28 -6.99 8.25 5.47
CA SER A 28 -7.97 7.16 5.45
C SER A 28 -7.45 6.18 4.42
N SER A 29 -6.56 5.30 4.84
CA SER A 29 -5.93 4.33 3.97
C SER A 29 -7.04 3.46 3.43
N THR A 30 -7.12 3.37 2.10
CA THR A 30 -8.16 2.54 1.49
C THR A 30 -7.81 1.09 1.78
N SER A 31 -8.76 0.31 2.29
CA SER A 31 -8.54 -1.11 2.54
C SER A 31 -8.13 -1.85 1.26
N VAL A 32 -7.09 -2.67 1.36
CA VAL A 32 -6.60 -3.51 0.27
C VAL A 32 -7.47 -4.76 0.04
N VAL A 33 -8.40 -5.06 0.95
CA VAL A 33 -9.35 -6.19 0.81
C VAL A 33 -10.13 -6.07 -0.49
N GLY A 34 -10.27 -7.19 -1.22
CA GLY A 34 -10.98 -7.27 -2.49
C GLY A 34 -10.29 -8.16 -3.52
N THR A 35 -10.85 -8.24 -4.73
CA THR A 35 -10.28 -8.98 -5.85
C THR A 35 -9.47 -8.05 -6.75
N TRP A 36 -8.32 -8.54 -7.19
CA TRP A 36 -7.33 -7.77 -7.90
C TRP A 36 -6.73 -8.56 -9.07
N ARG A 37 -6.37 -7.84 -10.12
CA ARG A 37 -5.54 -8.34 -11.20
C ARG A 37 -4.09 -7.98 -10.94
N ASN A 38 -3.24 -8.98 -10.82
CA ASN A 38 -1.81 -8.80 -10.55
C ASN A 38 -1.01 -8.71 -11.84
N HIS A 39 -0.11 -7.74 -11.91
CA HIS A 39 0.84 -7.54 -12.99
C HIS A 39 2.25 -7.49 -12.42
N VAL A 40 3.11 -8.36 -12.94
CA VAL A 40 4.43 -8.61 -12.40
C VAL A 40 5.49 -8.35 -13.46
N ASN A 41 6.50 -7.55 -13.12
CA ASN A 41 7.67 -7.34 -13.96
C ASN A 41 8.96 -7.56 -13.16
N TRP A 42 9.58 -8.73 -13.36
CA TRP A 42 10.85 -9.10 -12.73
C TRP A 42 12.04 -8.27 -13.20
N ASN A 43 11.94 -7.55 -14.31
CA ASN A 43 13.02 -6.76 -14.90
C ASN A 43 12.56 -5.32 -15.19
N CYS A 44 11.76 -4.73 -14.30
CA CYS A 44 11.21 -3.38 -14.48
C CYS A 44 12.27 -2.26 -14.53
N ASN A 45 13.52 -2.57 -14.18
CA ASN A 45 14.69 -1.71 -14.36
C ASN A 45 15.26 -1.73 -15.78
N THR A 46 14.76 -2.61 -16.65
CA THR A 46 15.25 -2.79 -18.02
C THR A 46 14.29 -2.13 -19.00
N ALA A 47 14.82 -1.27 -19.88
CA ALA A 47 14.03 -0.60 -20.91
C ALA A 47 13.33 -1.61 -21.83
N GLY A 48 12.06 -1.36 -22.14
CA GLY A 48 11.25 -2.24 -22.98
C GLY A 48 10.72 -3.50 -22.29
N SER A 49 11.01 -3.70 -21.00
CA SER A 49 10.44 -4.81 -20.24
C SER A 49 8.93 -4.63 -20.05
N THR A 50 8.15 -5.67 -20.35
CA THR A 50 6.69 -5.67 -20.22
C THR A 50 6.23 -6.52 -19.04
N PRO A 51 5.20 -6.10 -18.30
CA PRO A 51 4.66 -6.87 -17.19
C PRO A 51 3.88 -8.10 -17.69
N ILE A 52 3.98 -9.19 -16.93
CA ILE A 52 3.19 -10.40 -17.09
C ILE A 52 1.90 -10.23 -16.28
N THR A 53 0.76 -10.52 -16.89
CA THR A 53 -0.53 -10.50 -16.18
C THR A 53 -0.78 -11.88 -15.58
N ALA A 54 -0.99 -11.92 -14.26
CA ALA A 54 -1.33 -13.14 -13.54
C ALA A 54 -2.84 -13.34 -13.41
N ALA A 55 -3.24 -14.51 -12.91
CA ALA A 55 -4.63 -14.79 -12.56
C ALA A 55 -5.13 -13.82 -11.49
N LEU A 56 -6.47 -13.69 -11.41
CA LEU A 56 -7.09 -12.92 -10.35
C LEU A 56 -6.72 -13.51 -8.98
N PHE A 57 -6.38 -12.63 -8.05
CA PHE A 57 -6.16 -13.00 -6.67
C PHE A 57 -7.03 -12.13 -5.76
N THR A 58 -7.51 -12.72 -4.67
CA THR A 58 -8.43 -12.08 -3.72
C THR A 58 -7.73 -11.94 -2.38
N ILE A 59 -7.69 -10.71 -1.88
CA ILE A 59 -7.21 -10.38 -0.54
C ILE A 59 -8.42 -10.37 0.40
N ASN A 60 -8.42 -11.29 1.36
CA ASN A 60 -9.53 -11.53 2.29
C ASN A 60 -9.37 -10.69 3.57
N ALA A 61 -10.48 -10.34 4.22
CA ALA A 61 -10.45 -9.56 5.45
C ALA A 61 -9.86 -10.31 6.66
N ASP A 62 -9.65 -11.62 6.56
CA ASP A 62 -9.11 -12.49 7.63
C ASP A 62 -7.57 -12.53 7.69
N GLY A 63 -6.89 -11.72 6.88
CA GLY A 63 -5.42 -11.68 6.80
C GLY A 63 -4.83 -12.64 5.78
N THR A 64 -5.66 -13.41 5.06
CA THR A 64 -5.21 -14.30 3.99
C THR A 64 -5.46 -13.70 2.60
N TRP A 65 -4.80 -14.25 1.59
CA TRP A 65 -5.14 -14.04 0.19
C TRP A 65 -5.09 -15.35 -0.58
N SER A 66 -5.82 -15.43 -1.68
CA SER A 66 -5.94 -16.64 -2.49
C SER A 66 -5.99 -16.36 -3.99
N TYR A 67 -5.53 -17.32 -4.78
CA TYR A 67 -5.71 -17.38 -6.24
C TYR A 67 -5.79 -18.86 -6.67
N PRO A 68 -6.09 -19.18 -7.94
CA PRO A 68 -6.29 -20.57 -8.37
C PRO A 68 -5.14 -21.55 -8.11
N TYR A 69 -3.91 -21.06 -7.89
CA TYR A 69 -2.72 -21.90 -7.73
C TYR A 69 -2.02 -21.75 -6.37
N GLY A 70 -2.66 -21.09 -5.39
CA GLY A 70 -2.07 -20.93 -4.06
C GLY A 70 -2.63 -19.74 -3.28
N GLY A 71 -1.84 -19.24 -2.33
CA GLY A 71 -2.21 -18.15 -1.47
C GLY A 71 -1.10 -17.78 -0.49
N GLY A 72 -1.49 -17.03 0.53
CA GLY A 72 -0.62 -16.67 1.64
C GLY A 72 -1.26 -15.65 2.54
N ASN A 73 -0.44 -14.83 3.18
CA ASN A 73 -0.86 -13.86 4.17
C ASN A 73 -0.59 -12.44 3.70
N TRP A 74 -1.29 -11.47 4.30
CA TRP A 74 -1.05 -10.05 4.04
C TRP A 74 -1.19 -9.23 5.32
N TRP A 75 -0.59 -8.05 5.29
CA TRP A 75 -0.74 -7.02 6.31
C TRP A 75 -0.78 -5.64 5.65
N GLN A 76 -1.61 -4.73 6.16
CA GLN A 76 -1.64 -3.33 5.72
C GLN A 76 -1.50 -2.40 6.91
N GLU A 77 -0.65 -1.38 6.77
CA GLU A 77 -0.49 -0.30 7.75
C GLU A 77 -0.36 1.03 6.98
N GLU A 78 -1.14 2.05 7.36
CA GLU A 78 -1.11 3.40 6.77
C GLU A 78 -1.07 3.48 5.23
N GLY A 79 -1.67 2.51 4.53
CA GLY A 79 -1.68 2.47 3.06
C GLY A 79 -0.47 1.79 2.43
N LEU A 80 0.43 1.20 3.21
CA LEU A 80 1.41 0.22 2.74
C LEU A 80 0.85 -1.19 2.95
N VAL A 81 0.93 -2.04 1.95
CA VAL A 81 0.60 -3.47 2.07
C VAL A 81 1.85 -4.33 1.89
N ILE A 82 1.95 -5.40 2.68
CA ILE A 82 2.90 -6.49 2.53
C ILE A 82 2.10 -7.76 2.23
N ILE A 83 2.51 -8.51 1.21
CA ILE A 83 1.90 -9.78 0.79
C ILE A 83 3.00 -10.84 0.77
N SER A 84 2.77 -11.96 1.47
CA SER A 84 3.67 -13.13 1.53
C SER A 84 3.03 -14.35 0.88
N PHE A 85 3.85 -15.31 0.43
CA PHE A 85 3.39 -16.48 -0.32
C PHE A 85 3.69 -17.75 0.46
N ASP A 86 2.69 -18.61 0.67
CA ASP A 86 2.90 -19.85 1.43
C ASP A 86 3.83 -20.82 0.69
N SER A 87 3.65 -20.93 -0.64
CA SER A 87 4.49 -21.78 -1.50
C SER A 87 5.93 -21.24 -1.66
N TYR A 88 6.15 -19.95 -1.35
CA TYR A 88 7.45 -19.28 -1.46
C TYR A 88 7.64 -18.32 -0.28
N PRO A 89 7.95 -18.82 0.93
CA PRO A 89 7.95 -18.00 2.15
C PRO A 89 8.92 -16.82 2.12
N THR A 90 9.96 -16.89 1.28
CA THR A 90 10.94 -15.82 1.13
C THR A 90 10.53 -14.75 0.11
N LEU A 91 9.51 -15.02 -0.73
CA LEU A 91 8.96 -14.07 -1.68
C LEU A 91 8.00 -13.10 -0.99
N GLN A 92 8.24 -11.81 -1.17
CA GLN A 92 7.37 -10.76 -0.65
C GLN A 92 7.08 -9.69 -1.68
N TYR A 93 5.85 -9.17 -1.61
CA TYR A 93 5.39 -8.03 -2.40
C TYR A 93 5.06 -6.92 -1.41
N VAL A 94 5.62 -5.73 -1.63
CA VAL A 94 5.40 -4.56 -0.76
C VAL A 94 5.01 -3.38 -1.63
N GLY A 95 3.87 -2.76 -1.36
CA GLY A 95 3.37 -1.69 -2.22
C GLY A 95 2.45 -0.70 -1.52
N ASN A 96 2.29 0.47 -2.16
CA ASN A 96 1.38 1.50 -1.69
C ASN A 96 -0.01 1.24 -2.27
N VAL A 97 -1.01 1.29 -1.40
CA VAL A 97 -2.42 1.06 -1.67
C VAL A 97 -3.10 2.39 -1.94
N THR A 98 -3.75 2.48 -3.08
CA THR A 98 -4.71 3.52 -3.43
C THR A 98 -6.12 2.93 -3.51
N LYS A 99 -7.10 3.74 -3.92
CA LYS A 99 -8.47 3.26 -4.10
C LYS A 99 -8.55 2.06 -5.04
N ASP A 100 -7.93 2.18 -6.22
CA ASP A 100 -8.11 1.24 -7.33
C ASP A 100 -6.82 0.55 -7.78
N ALA A 101 -5.69 0.88 -7.15
CA ALA A 101 -4.40 0.27 -7.48
C ALA A 101 -3.52 0.03 -6.26
N VAL A 102 -2.68 -1.00 -6.33
CA VAL A 102 -1.49 -1.16 -5.49
C VAL A 102 -0.28 -1.10 -6.39
N VAL A 103 0.75 -0.34 -6.04
CA VAL A 103 1.99 -0.26 -6.83
C VAL A 103 3.16 -0.46 -5.90
N GLY A 104 4.09 -1.34 -6.28
CA GLY A 104 5.15 -1.72 -5.37
C GLY A 104 6.30 -2.48 -6.01
N ILE A 105 7.13 -3.01 -5.11
CA ILE A 105 8.27 -3.85 -5.41
C ILE A 105 8.03 -5.26 -4.91
N GLN A 106 8.63 -6.21 -5.59
CA GLN A 106 8.61 -7.61 -5.20
C GLN A 106 10.02 -8.15 -5.16
N GLY A 107 10.23 -9.19 -4.36
CA GLY A 107 11.49 -9.92 -4.40
C GLY A 107 11.61 -10.99 -3.33
N TYR A 108 12.71 -11.73 -3.43
CA TYR A 108 13.07 -12.77 -2.48
C TYR A 108 13.97 -12.18 -1.39
N SER A 109 13.61 -12.42 -0.13
CA SER A 109 14.38 -11.98 1.04
C SER A 109 15.72 -12.70 1.19
N ASP A 110 15.82 -13.94 0.69
CA ASP A 110 17.02 -14.77 0.65
C ASP A 110 17.83 -14.59 -0.65
N ASN A 111 17.30 -13.87 -1.64
CA ASN A 111 17.99 -13.57 -2.89
C ASN A 111 17.76 -12.12 -3.34
N PRO A 112 18.58 -11.17 -2.84
CA PRO A 112 18.40 -9.74 -3.11
C PRO A 112 18.60 -9.36 -4.59
N GLY A 113 19.17 -10.24 -5.41
CA GLY A 113 19.30 -10.04 -6.87
C GLY A 113 18.00 -10.27 -7.64
N SER A 114 17.04 -11.03 -7.08
CA SER A 114 15.75 -11.31 -7.70
C SER A 114 14.69 -10.34 -7.20
N ARG A 115 14.71 -9.13 -7.79
CA ARG A 115 13.78 -8.04 -7.48
C ARG A 115 13.06 -7.58 -8.73
N GLY A 116 11.81 -7.20 -8.56
CA GLY A 116 10.99 -6.65 -9.63
C GLY A 116 10.04 -5.59 -9.11
N CYS A 117 9.16 -5.16 -10.00
CA CYS A 117 8.04 -4.29 -9.70
C CYS A 117 6.75 -5.06 -9.91
N PHE A 118 5.72 -4.69 -9.18
CA PHE A 118 4.38 -5.18 -9.43
C PHE A 118 3.38 -4.04 -9.32
N TYR A 119 2.24 -4.25 -9.94
CA TYR A 119 1.06 -3.47 -9.63
C TYR A 119 -0.19 -4.34 -9.67
N LEU A 120 -1.16 -3.97 -8.85
CA LEU A 120 -2.46 -4.60 -8.75
C LEU A 120 -3.49 -3.60 -9.21
N LEU A 121 -4.43 -4.03 -10.03
CA LEU A 121 -5.60 -3.23 -10.41
C LEU A 121 -6.83 -3.86 -9.79
N ARG A 122 -7.63 -3.06 -9.10
CA ARG A 122 -8.85 -3.55 -8.45
C ARG A 122 -9.82 -4.01 -9.52
N GLU A 123 -10.34 -5.23 -9.39
CA GLU A 123 -11.46 -5.65 -10.20
C GLU A 123 -12.69 -4.88 -9.71
N GLN A 124 -13.31 -4.09 -10.59
CA GLN A 124 -14.53 -3.39 -10.23
C GLN A 124 -15.64 -4.44 -10.09
N ALA A 125 -16.14 -4.61 -8.86
CA ALA A 125 -17.29 -5.46 -8.61
C ALA A 125 -18.45 -5.04 -9.53
N GLY A 126 -18.80 -5.90 -10.50
CA GLY A 126 -19.85 -5.64 -11.48
C GLY A 126 -19.42 -5.06 -12.82
N LYS A 127 -18.13 -4.86 -13.10
CA LYS A 127 -17.64 -4.66 -14.48
C LYS A 127 -16.88 -5.89 -14.93
N ALA A 128 -17.60 -6.84 -15.51
CA ALA A 128 -16.99 -7.84 -16.35
C ALA A 128 -16.15 -7.14 -17.42
N SER A 129 -14.98 -7.72 -17.72
CA SER A 129 -14.04 -7.33 -18.78
C SER A 129 -14.73 -6.71 -19.99
N ASP A 130 -14.80 -5.38 -20.02
CA ASP A 130 -15.10 -4.62 -21.23
C ASP A 130 -13.80 -3.93 -21.67
N VAL A 131 -12.75 -4.75 -21.83
CA VAL A 131 -11.62 -4.40 -22.69
C VAL A 131 -12.05 -4.72 -24.11
N LYS A 132 -13.11 -4.04 -24.57
CA LYS A 132 -13.29 -3.83 -26.00
C LYS A 132 -12.16 -2.87 -26.37
N HIS A 133 -11.27 -3.36 -27.23
CA HIS A 133 -10.19 -2.60 -27.83
C HIS A 133 -10.57 -1.13 -27.98
N TYR A 134 -9.82 -0.22 -27.32
CA TYR A 134 -9.90 1.20 -27.59
C TYR A 134 -9.35 1.42 -29.01
N VAL A 135 -10.23 1.19 -29.99
CA VAL A 135 -10.01 1.53 -31.40
C VAL A 135 -11.12 2.51 -31.71
N ASP A 136 -10.72 3.78 -31.76
CA ASP A 136 -11.45 4.91 -32.32
C ASP A 136 -12.66 5.45 -31.53
N GLY A 137 -12.38 6.24 -30.48
CA GLY A 137 -12.73 7.67 -30.47
C GLY A 137 -14.20 8.12 -30.56
N LYS A 138 -15.21 7.25 -30.56
CA LYS A 138 -16.63 7.64 -30.55
C LYS A 138 -17.44 6.62 -29.76
N ASP A 139 -18.24 7.12 -28.82
CA ASP A 139 -19.36 6.44 -28.13
C ASP A 139 -19.17 6.32 -26.61
N ALA A 140 -19.16 7.48 -25.93
CA ALA A 140 -19.62 7.57 -24.56
C ALA A 140 -20.70 8.65 -24.46
N VAL A 141 -21.89 8.35 -25.00
CA VAL A 141 -23.12 9.05 -24.66
C VAL A 141 -24.11 8.03 -24.14
N THR A 142 -24.74 8.38 -23.01
CA THR A 142 -25.79 7.68 -22.26
C THR A 142 -25.33 6.64 -21.23
N ASN A 143 -25.43 6.99 -19.94
CA ASN A 143 -26.65 6.63 -19.23
C ASN A 143 -26.96 7.66 -18.13
N ARG A 144 -28.20 8.16 -18.13
CA ARG A 144 -28.79 9.01 -17.10
C ARG A 144 -29.17 8.16 -15.89
#